data_AF-A0A0W1DXE3-F1
#
_entry.id   AF-A0A0W1DXE3-F1
#
_cell.length_a   1.000
_cell.length_b   1.000
_cell.length_c   1.000
_cell.angle_alpha   90.00
_cell.angle_beta   90.00
_cell.angle_gamma   90.00
#
_symmetry.space_group_name_H-M   'P 1'
#
loop_
_entity.id
_entity.type
_entity.pdbx_description
1 polymer ?
#
loop_
_entity_poly.entity_id
_entity_poly.type
_entity_poly.pdbx_seq_one_letter_code
_entity_poly.pdbx_strand_id
1 'polypeptide(L)'
;MDDRLIATLAGELGEAEKTRTPVRQLSARYPDMTIEDGYRVARSWVDGKLASGRHSIGRKIGLTSRAMQQSAGITEPDYGTLLDDMAFEEGGDIPIDRFINPKVEVELAFFLARPLKGPGVTAHAVLAATDYVVPAIEIIDSRVQAIDEVTGSARKIQDTIADNAANAGIVIGGRPVRVDAVDLRWVGAILSRNAVIEETGLSAGVLNHPARGVAWLANRLGVWGEDLQAGEILLGGSFTRPVPVSRGDVISADFGRLGSIGMRFA
;
A
#
# COMPACT_ATOMS: atom_id res chain seq x y z
N MET A 1 16.93 17.38 2.81
CA MET A 1 17.67 16.83 3.98
C MET A 1 18.95 16.14 3.52
N ASP A 2 20.01 16.07 4.34
CA ASP A 2 21.25 15.35 3.97
C ASP A 2 21.12 13.82 4.13
N ASP A 3 21.99 13.05 3.47
CA ASP A 3 21.90 11.58 3.43
C ASP A 3 22.08 10.93 4.81
N ARG A 4 22.85 11.55 5.71
CA ARG A 4 23.09 11.04 7.06
C ARG A 4 21.81 11.13 7.90
N LEU A 5 21.10 12.24 7.79
CA LEU A 5 19.81 12.41 8.45
C LEU A 5 18.77 11.46 7.87
N ILE A 6 18.71 11.31 6.54
CA ILE A 6 17.82 10.34 5.88
C ILE A 6 18.01 8.92 6.44
N ALA A 7 19.26 8.46 6.53
CA ALA A 7 19.59 7.14 7.09
C ALA A 7 19.21 7.00 8.58
N THR A 8 19.38 8.07 9.36
CA THR A 8 18.96 8.11 10.78
C THR A 8 17.45 7.91 10.90
N LEU A 9 16.66 8.67 10.15
CA LEU A 9 15.19 8.58 10.21
C LEU A 9 14.66 7.24 9.70
N ALA A 10 15.30 6.68 8.67
CA ALA A 10 15.01 5.33 8.21
C ALA A 10 15.26 4.28 9.31
N GLY A 11 16.36 4.42 10.05
CA GLY A 11 16.66 3.58 11.22
C GLY A 11 15.62 3.71 12.33
N GLU A 12 15.18 4.92 12.63
CA GLU A 12 14.12 5.17 13.62
C GLU A 12 12.79 4.49 13.25
N LEU A 13 12.37 4.56 11.98
CA LEU A 13 11.18 3.86 11.49
C LEU A 13 11.33 2.34 11.55
N GLY A 14 12.52 1.82 11.25
CA GLY A 14 12.83 0.40 11.40
C GLY A 14 12.76 -0.07 12.85
N GLU A 15 13.27 0.72 13.80
CA GLU A 15 13.13 0.41 15.22
C GLU A 15 11.69 0.54 15.71
N ALA A 16 10.93 1.51 15.21
CA ALA A 16 9.50 1.65 15.50
C ALA A 16 8.70 0.42 15.06
N GLU A 17 8.97 -0.12 13.87
CA GLU A 17 8.35 -1.36 13.39
C GLU A 17 8.70 -2.56 14.29
N LYS A 18 9.98 -2.70 14.69
CA LYS A 18 10.43 -3.81 15.55
C LYS A 18 9.88 -3.71 16.97
N THR A 19 9.80 -2.51 17.52
CA THR A 19 9.38 -2.27 18.92
C THR A 19 7.88 -2.02 19.05
N ARG A 20 7.17 -1.87 17.92
CA ARG A 20 5.76 -1.53 17.83
C ARG A 20 5.43 -0.23 18.58
N THR A 21 6.39 0.68 18.61
CA THR A 21 6.27 1.98 19.27
C THR A 21 6.41 3.08 18.23
N PRO A 22 5.35 3.85 17.94
CA PRO A 22 5.39 4.85 16.88
C PRO A 22 6.28 6.04 17.27
N VAL A 23 7.04 6.54 16.30
CA VAL A 23 7.82 7.77 16.45
C VAL A 23 6.94 9.01 16.30
N ARG A 24 7.39 10.11 16.89
CA ARG A 24 6.85 11.44 16.62
C ARG A 24 6.98 11.77 15.13
N GLN A 25 6.01 12.49 14.59
CA GLN A 25 5.96 12.93 13.19
C GLN A 25 7.29 13.54 12.73
N LEU A 26 7.84 13.01 11.63
CA LEU A 26 9.09 13.48 11.05
C LEU A 26 8.90 14.91 10.51
N SER A 27 7.77 15.18 9.86
CA SER A 27 7.42 16.49 9.34
C SER A 27 7.17 17.54 10.44
N ALA A 28 6.85 17.12 11.67
CA ALA A 28 6.76 18.02 12.82
C ALA A 28 8.15 18.36 13.39
N ARG A 29 9.08 17.40 13.36
CA ARG A 29 10.49 17.60 13.74
C ARG A 29 11.29 18.37 12.70
N TYR A 30 10.95 18.20 11.42
CA TYR A 30 11.61 18.79 10.26
C TYR A 30 10.54 19.46 9.37
N PRO A 31 10.11 20.69 9.70
CA PRO A 31 9.01 21.36 8.99
C PRO A 31 9.22 21.58 7.49
N ASP A 32 10.48 21.67 7.06
CA ASP A 32 10.87 21.84 5.65
C ASP A 32 10.98 20.51 4.88
N MET A 33 10.63 19.38 5.51
CA MET A 33 10.64 18.06 4.87
C MET A 33 9.74 18.04 3.65
N THR A 34 10.33 17.73 2.50
CA THR A 34 9.62 17.62 1.23
C THR A 34 9.05 16.22 1.02
N ILE A 35 8.16 16.07 0.04
CA ILE A 35 7.69 14.74 -0.42
C ILE A 35 8.88 13.89 -0.91
N GLU A 36 9.85 14.52 -1.59
CA GLU A 36 11.05 13.85 -2.07
C GLU A 36 11.92 13.33 -0.92
N ASP A 37 12.09 14.11 0.15
CA ASP A 37 12.76 13.64 1.37
C ASP A 37 12.03 12.44 1.98
N GLY A 38 10.69 12.43 1.98
CA GLY A 38 9.90 11.27 2.38
C GLY A 38 10.24 10.02 1.58
N TYR A 39 10.27 10.11 0.25
CA TYR A 39 10.67 8.98 -0.59
C TYR A 39 12.12 8.55 -0.33
N ARG A 40 13.05 9.48 -0.08
CA ARG A 40 14.44 9.16 0.25
C ARG A 40 14.56 8.41 1.58
N VAL A 41 13.79 8.77 2.61
CA VAL A 41 13.71 8.02 3.87
C VAL A 41 13.18 6.61 3.64
N ALA A 42 12.05 6.48 2.94
CA ALA A 42 11.44 5.17 2.66
C ALA A 42 12.40 4.24 1.90
N ARG A 43 13.08 4.77 0.88
CA ARG A 43 14.07 4.04 0.09
C ARG A 43 15.25 3.59 0.95
N SER A 44 15.82 4.50 1.74
CA SER A 44 16.90 4.15 2.67
C SER A 44 16.49 3.06 3.67
N TRP A 45 15.23 3.05 4.11
CA TRP A 45 14.72 2.02 5.00
C TRP A 45 14.55 0.67 4.29
N VAL A 46 13.97 0.67 3.10
CA VAL A 46 13.80 -0.53 2.25
C VAL A 46 15.16 -1.11 1.88
N ASP A 47 16.14 -0.30 1.48
CA ASP A 47 17.50 -0.73 1.17
C ASP A 47 18.15 -1.45 2.36
N GLY A 48 17.95 -0.95 3.58
CA GLY A 48 18.39 -1.62 4.80
C GLY A 48 17.74 -2.99 5.01
N LYS A 49 16.44 -3.13 4.71
CA LYS A 49 15.74 -4.42 4.76
C LYS A 49 16.24 -5.39 3.69
N LEU A 50 16.47 -4.92 2.47
CA LEU A 50 17.02 -5.72 1.37
C LEU A 50 18.44 -6.21 1.70
N ALA A 51 19.29 -5.32 2.22
CA ALA A 51 20.64 -5.66 2.68
C ALA A 51 20.63 -6.69 3.84
N SER A 52 19.53 -6.77 4.59
CA SER A 52 19.31 -7.75 5.66
C SER A 52 18.73 -9.08 5.16
N GLY A 53 18.59 -9.27 3.84
CA GLY A 53 18.14 -10.51 3.21
C GLY A 53 16.66 -10.57 2.83
N ARG A 54 15.90 -9.48 3.00
CA ARG A 54 14.54 -9.36 2.43
C ARG A 54 14.62 -9.21 0.91
N HIS A 55 13.51 -9.50 0.24
CA HIS A 55 13.39 -9.22 -1.18
C HIS A 55 12.07 -8.51 -1.49
N SER A 56 12.11 -7.67 -2.52
CA SER A 56 10.93 -6.99 -3.05
C SER A 56 10.06 -7.99 -3.80
N ILE A 57 8.77 -8.04 -3.46
CA ILE A 57 7.76 -8.81 -4.19
C ILE A 57 6.86 -7.92 -5.05
N GLY A 58 6.98 -6.60 -4.91
CA GLY A 58 6.22 -5.66 -5.71
C GLY A 58 6.07 -4.27 -5.10
N ARG A 59 4.96 -3.61 -5.44
CA ARG A 59 4.67 -2.23 -5.06
C ARG A 59 3.19 -2.05 -4.76
N LYS A 60 2.87 -1.03 -3.96
CA LYS A 60 1.51 -0.55 -3.75
C LYS A 60 1.37 0.90 -4.16
N ILE A 61 0.15 1.30 -4.48
CA ILE A 61 -0.22 2.69 -4.75
C ILE A 61 -1.30 3.10 -3.76
N GLY A 62 -1.03 4.11 -2.92
CA GLY A 62 -2.03 4.68 -2.03
C GLY A 62 -2.59 6.01 -2.56
N LEU A 63 -3.56 6.56 -1.85
CA LEU A 63 -4.17 7.87 -2.15
C LEU A 63 -4.69 7.96 -3.60
N THR A 64 -5.40 6.91 -4.01
CA THR A 64 -5.92 6.71 -5.37
C THR A 64 -7.33 7.28 -5.58
N SER A 65 -7.87 8.00 -4.61
CA SER A 65 -9.12 8.75 -4.75
C SER A 65 -8.88 10.25 -4.57
N ARG A 66 -9.62 11.07 -5.35
CA ARG A 66 -9.53 12.54 -5.25
C ARG A 66 -9.88 13.04 -3.85
N ALA A 67 -10.83 12.40 -3.18
CA ALA A 67 -11.21 12.75 -1.81
C ALA A 67 -10.06 12.53 -0.82
N MET A 68 -9.37 11.39 -0.91
CA MET A 68 -8.21 11.11 -0.06
C MET A 68 -7.05 12.06 -0.35
N GLN A 69 -6.76 12.32 -1.63
CA GLN A 69 -5.75 13.29 -2.05
C GLN A 69 -6.03 14.70 -1.48
N GLN A 70 -7.28 15.16 -1.56
CA GLN A 70 -7.70 16.43 -0.97
C GLN A 70 -7.55 16.45 0.55
N SER A 71 -7.93 15.38 1.25
CA SER A 71 -7.74 15.30 2.71
C SER A 71 -6.27 15.27 3.13
N ALA A 72 -5.39 14.71 2.29
CA ALA A 72 -3.95 14.66 2.50
C ALA A 72 -3.22 15.92 2.00
N GLY A 73 -3.93 16.86 1.35
CA GLY A 73 -3.36 18.10 0.81
C GLY A 73 -2.45 17.89 -0.41
N ILE A 74 -2.65 16.81 -1.18
CA ILE A 74 -1.85 16.48 -2.36
C ILE A 74 -2.70 16.36 -3.63
N THR A 75 -2.03 16.31 -4.78
CA THR A 75 -2.66 16.22 -6.11
C THR A 75 -2.26 14.97 -6.89
N GLU A 76 -1.44 14.10 -6.30
CA GLU A 76 -1.01 12.83 -6.88
C GLU A 76 -1.09 11.68 -5.87
N PRO A 77 -1.11 10.41 -6.31
CA PRO A 77 -0.98 9.24 -5.44
C PRO A 77 0.37 9.18 -4.69
N ASP A 78 0.51 8.21 -3.79
CA ASP A 78 1.80 7.80 -3.23
C ASP A 78 2.12 6.33 -3.57
N TYR A 79 3.31 5.86 -3.20
CA TYR A 79 3.68 4.46 -3.39
C TYR A 79 4.60 3.94 -2.29
N GLY A 80 4.58 2.62 -2.12
CA GLY A 80 5.45 1.89 -1.21
C GLY A 80 5.96 0.58 -1.82
N THR A 81 6.98 0.01 -1.20
CA THR A 81 7.57 -1.29 -1.56
C THR A 81 6.96 -2.41 -0.74
N LEU A 82 6.52 -3.47 -1.42
CA LEU A 82 6.07 -4.71 -0.81
C LEU A 82 7.26 -5.66 -0.68
N LEU A 83 7.46 -6.20 0.52
CA LEU A 83 8.52 -7.17 0.82
C LEU A 83 7.95 -8.55 1.06
N ASP A 84 8.79 -9.57 0.90
CA ASP A 84 8.44 -10.98 1.04
C ASP A 84 7.76 -11.34 2.36
N ASP A 85 8.20 -10.72 3.46
CA ASP A 85 7.61 -10.94 4.77
C ASP A 85 6.26 -10.26 4.96
N MET A 86 5.77 -9.47 4.01
CA MET A 86 4.44 -8.87 4.06
C MET A 86 3.37 -9.81 3.51
N ALA A 87 3.73 -10.86 2.78
CA ALA A 87 2.75 -11.80 2.24
C ALA A 87 2.22 -12.76 3.33
N PHE A 88 0.90 -12.82 3.47
CA PHE A 88 0.20 -13.78 4.31
C PHE A 88 -0.75 -14.64 3.48
N GLU A 89 -1.01 -15.85 3.96
CA GLU A 89 -1.89 -16.81 3.29
C GLU A 89 -3.37 -16.48 3.52
N GLU A 90 -4.18 -16.65 2.47
CA GLU A 90 -5.63 -16.59 2.57
C GLU A 90 -6.15 -17.66 3.54
N GLY A 91 -7.12 -17.29 4.37
CA GLY A 91 -7.75 -18.17 5.37
C GLY A 91 -6.90 -18.38 6.63
N GLY A 92 -5.70 -17.81 6.68
CA GLY A 92 -4.77 -17.94 7.78
C GLY A 92 -5.01 -16.97 8.95
N ASP A 93 -4.24 -17.21 10.00
CA ASP A 93 -4.12 -16.30 11.14
C ASP A 93 -3.04 -15.27 10.89
N ILE A 94 -3.39 -14.00 11.04
CA ILE A 94 -2.48 -12.86 10.96
C ILE A 94 -2.05 -12.50 12.39
N PRO A 95 -0.75 -12.53 12.73
CA PRO A 95 -0.27 -12.25 14.08
C PRO A 95 -0.45 -10.76 14.41
N ILE A 96 -1.49 -10.42 15.18
CA ILE A 96 -1.85 -9.01 15.45
C ILE A 96 -0.72 -8.27 16.19
N ASP A 97 0.03 -8.98 17.02
CA ASP A 97 1.18 -8.47 17.78
C ASP A 97 2.36 -8.03 16.91
N ARG A 98 2.32 -8.34 15.60
CA ARG A 98 3.30 -7.84 14.64
C ARG A 98 3.14 -6.33 14.43
N PHE A 99 1.93 -5.79 14.58
CA PHE A 99 1.54 -4.45 14.15
C PHE A 99 1.36 -3.47 15.32
N ILE A 100 1.21 -2.18 15.00
CA ILE A 100 0.96 -1.09 15.95
C ILE A 100 -0.54 -0.76 16.01
N ASN A 101 -1.10 -0.33 14.88
CA ASN A 101 -2.50 0.04 14.72
C ASN A 101 -3.00 -0.34 13.32
N PRO A 102 -3.10 -1.65 13.03
CA PRO A 102 -3.36 -2.14 11.69
C PRO A 102 -4.79 -1.80 11.23
N LYS A 103 -4.91 -1.60 9.92
CA LYS A 103 -6.19 -1.47 9.22
C LYS A 103 -6.14 -2.29 7.94
N VAL A 104 -7.30 -2.69 7.44
CA VAL A 104 -7.42 -3.43 6.18
C VAL A 104 -8.10 -2.62 5.10
N GLU A 105 -7.63 -2.77 3.88
CA GLU A 105 -8.12 -2.13 2.66
C GLU A 105 -8.36 -3.17 1.56
N VAL A 106 -9.36 -2.93 0.71
CA VAL A 106 -9.75 -3.84 -0.37
C VAL A 106 -9.22 -3.33 -1.70
N GLU A 107 -8.46 -4.19 -2.39
CA GLU A 107 -7.67 -3.84 -3.56
C GLU A 107 -7.83 -4.86 -4.70
N LEU A 108 -7.32 -4.48 -5.87
CA LEU A 108 -6.98 -5.43 -6.94
C LEU A 108 -5.47 -5.46 -7.12
N ALA A 109 -4.91 -6.68 -7.12
CA ALA A 109 -3.51 -6.91 -7.42
C ALA A 109 -3.32 -7.23 -8.90
N PHE A 110 -2.37 -6.58 -9.55
CA PHE A 110 -1.93 -6.85 -10.91
C PHE A 110 -0.61 -7.64 -10.85
N PHE A 111 -0.58 -8.83 -11.44
CA PHE A 111 0.64 -9.61 -11.59
C PHE A 111 1.25 -9.33 -12.97
N LEU A 112 2.47 -8.79 -13.02
CA LEU A 112 3.10 -8.43 -14.30
C LEU A 112 3.73 -9.64 -14.99
N ALA A 113 3.40 -9.87 -16.25
CA ALA A 113 4.14 -10.80 -17.13
C ALA A 113 5.37 -10.14 -17.76
N ARG A 114 5.35 -8.81 -17.93
CA ARG A 114 6.37 -8.04 -18.63
C ARG A 114 6.72 -6.77 -17.86
N PRO A 115 7.97 -6.29 -17.94
CA PRO A 115 8.37 -5.08 -17.26
C PRO A 115 7.65 -3.84 -17.83
N LEU A 116 7.52 -2.81 -17.01
CA LEU A 116 7.01 -1.48 -17.39
C LEU A 116 8.03 -0.42 -17.03
N LYS A 117 8.43 0.37 -18.02
CA LYS A 117 9.46 1.41 -17.90
C LYS A 117 8.89 2.78 -18.25
N GLY A 118 8.96 3.70 -17.30
CA GLY A 118 8.64 5.10 -17.52
C GLY A 118 9.73 5.86 -18.30
N PRO A 119 9.43 7.07 -18.81
CA PRO A 119 8.13 7.73 -18.81
C PRO A 119 7.22 7.29 -19.98
N GLY A 120 5.95 7.70 -19.96
CA GLY A 120 4.98 7.48 -21.03
C GLY A 120 4.17 6.18 -20.91
N VAL A 121 4.27 5.45 -19.79
CA VAL A 121 3.44 4.27 -19.53
C VAL A 121 1.98 4.70 -19.40
N THR A 122 1.11 4.01 -20.13
CA THR A 122 -0.35 4.25 -20.12
C THR A 122 -1.07 3.07 -19.47
N ALA A 123 -2.33 3.27 -19.05
CA ALA A 123 -3.15 2.17 -18.53
C ALA A 123 -3.29 1.01 -19.54
N HIS A 124 -3.31 1.27 -20.85
CA HIS A 124 -3.33 0.23 -21.87
C HIS A 124 -2.03 -0.60 -21.87
N ALA A 125 -0.87 0.06 -21.72
CA ALA A 125 0.41 -0.63 -21.60
C ALA A 125 0.45 -1.52 -20.35
N VAL A 126 -0.12 -1.04 -19.23
CA VAL A 126 -0.30 -1.85 -18.02
C VAL A 126 -1.10 -3.10 -18.31
N LEU A 127 -2.32 -2.96 -18.85
CA LEU A 127 -3.18 -4.09 -19.13
C LEU A 127 -2.52 -5.11 -20.06
N ALA A 128 -1.77 -4.64 -21.07
CA ALA A 128 -1.03 -5.52 -21.96
C ALA A 128 0.14 -6.24 -21.27
N ALA A 129 0.75 -5.63 -20.25
CA ALA A 129 1.87 -6.20 -19.50
C ALA A 129 1.44 -7.11 -18.34
N THR A 130 0.19 -7.00 -17.89
CA THR A 130 -0.38 -7.82 -16.82
C THR A 130 -0.69 -9.23 -17.31
N ASP A 131 -0.26 -10.24 -16.54
CA ASP A 131 -0.66 -11.64 -16.78
C ASP A 131 -2.10 -11.89 -16.31
N TYR A 132 -2.37 -11.54 -15.06
CA TYR A 132 -3.70 -11.63 -14.47
C TYR A 132 -3.89 -10.58 -13.37
N VAL A 133 -5.16 -10.36 -13.06
CA VAL A 133 -5.63 -9.56 -11.92
C VAL A 133 -6.30 -10.49 -10.93
N VAL A 134 -6.11 -10.25 -9.64
CA VAL A 134 -6.69 -11.04 -8.56
C VAL A 134 -7.10 -10.13 -7.41
N PRO A 135 -8.15 -10.46 -6.65
CA PRO A 135 -8.47 -9.79 -5.40
C PRO A 135 -7.27 -9.76 -4.43
N ALA A 136 -7.18 -8.67 -3.67
CA ALA A 136 -6.22 -8.55 -2.59
C ALA A 136 -6.79 -7.73 -1.43
N ILE A 137 -6.29 -8.00 -0.23
CA ILE A 137 -6.44 -7.13 0.93
C ILE A 137 -5.05 -6.60 1.29
N GLU A 138 -4.93 -5.28 1.40
CA GLU A 138 -3.76 -4.64 2.01
C GLU A 138 -3.99 -4.51 3.51
N ILE A 139 -2.98 -4.84 4.29
CA ILE A 139 -2.87 -4.48 5.71
C ILE A 139 -1.94 -3.28 5.78
N ILE A 140 -2.49 -2.14 6.19
CA ILE A 140 -1.73 -0.92 6.44
C ILE A 140 -1.49 -0.74 7.92
N ASP A 141 -0.34 -0.18 8.28
CA ASP A 141 0.05 0.13 9.66
C ASP A 141 0.94 1.36 9.67
N SER A 142 1.07 2.01 10.83
CA SER A 142 1.72 3.30 10.94
C SER A 142 2.74 3.33 12.07
N ARG A 143 4.00 3.49 11.71
CA ARG A 143 5.12 3.71 12.64
C ARG A 143 5.28 5.16 13.04
N VAL A 144 4.48 6.06 12.46
CA VAL A 144 4.45 7.48 12.83
C VAL A 144 3.13 7.84 13.52
N GLN A 145 3.19 8.64 14.59
CA GLN A 145 2.02 9.12 15.32
C GLN A 145 0.99 9.81 14.40
N ALA A 146 -0.30 9.48 14.59
CA ALA A 146 -1.39 10.08 13.80
C ALA A 146 -1.66 11.54 14.21
N ILE A 147 -1.57 11.84 15.50
CA ILE A 147 -1.70 13.18 16.08
C ILE A 147 -0.44 13.45 16.89
N ASP A 148 0.17 14.61 16.70
CA ASP A 148 1.31 15.06 17.49
C ASP A 148 0.81 15.54 18.86
N GLU A 149 1.25 14.88 19.93
CA GLU A 149 0.75 15.14 21.30
C GLU A 149 1.09 16.55 21.81
N VAL A 150 2.12 17.19 21.26
CA VAL A 150 2.58 18.51 21.69
C VAL A 150 1.77 19.62 21.01
N THR A 151 1.49 19.47 19.72
CA THR A 151 0.88 20.51 18.87
C THR A 151 -0.59 20.25 18.53
N GLY A 152 -1.08 19.03 18.75
CA GLY A 152 -2.40 18.58 18.31
C GLY A 152 -2.55 18.44 16.80
N SER A 153 -1.45 18.55 16.04
CA SER A 153 -1.49 18.52 14.57
C SER A 153 -1.56 17.09 14.02
N ALA A 154 -2.30 16.92 12.93
CA ALA A 154 -2.42 15.65 12.23
C ALA A 154 -1.18 15.35 11.38
N ARG A 155 -0.88 14.06 11.25
CA ARG A 155 0.21 13.55 10.41
C ARG A 155 0.08 14.04 8.97
N LYS A 156 1.21 14.41 8.36
CA LYS A 156 1.26 14.87 6.97
C LYS A 156 1.64 13.73 6.02
N ILE A 157 1.46 13.96 4.73
CA ILE A 157 1.78 12.96 3.70
C ILE A 157 3.24 12.55 3.70
N GLN A 158 4.17 13.47 3.96
CA GLN A 158 5.61 13.17 3.98
C GLN A 158 5.95 12.09 5.00
N ASP A 159 5.24 12.08 6.14
CA ASP A 159 5.40 11.07 7.17
C ASP A 159 4.92 9.70 6.69
N THR A 160 3.75 9.63 6.05
CA THR A 160 3.21 8.38 5.50
C THR A 160 4.10 7.84 4.39
N ILE A 161 4.60 8.70 3.49
CA ILE A 161 5.53 8.30 2.43
C ILE A 161 6.83 7.77 3.03
N ALA A 162 7.44 8.50 3.96
CA ALA A 162 8.65 8.08 4.67
C ALA A 162 8.47 6.73 5.36
N ASP A 163 7.28 6.49 5.90
CA ASP A 163 6.86 5.24 6.50
C ASP A 163 6.46 4.17 5.47
N ASN A 164 7.15 4.14 4.32
CA ASN A 164 6.90 3.22 3.21
C ASN A 164 5.41 3.14 2.83
N ALA A 165 4.76 4.30 2.73
CA ALA A 165 3.32 4.45 2.43
C ALA A 165 2.40 3.63 3.36
N ALA A 166 2.76 3.50 4.64
CA ALA A 166 2.02 2.73 5.65
C ALA A 166 1.92 1.22 5.35
N ASN A 167 2.79 0.65 4.50
CA ASN A 167 2.77 -0.78 4.17
C ASN A 167 3.01 -1.65 5.41
N ALA A 168 2.29 -2.76 5.53
CA ALA A 168 2.52 -3.72 6.61
C ALA A 168 2.28 -5.20 6.22
N GLY A 169 1.29 -5.46 5.36
CA GLY A 169 0.95 -6.82 4.94
C GLY A 169 0.08 -6.86 3.69
N ILE A 170 0.04 -8.01 3.03
CA ILE A 170 -0.85 -8.29 1.91
C ILE A 170 -1.41 -9.71 2.04
N VAL A 171 -2.67 -9.88 1.67
CA VAL A 171 -3.32 -11.19 1.50
C VAL A 171 -3.90 -11.23 0.09
N ILE A 172 -3.49 -12.23 -0.68
CA ILE A 172 -3.98 -12.45 -2.05
C ILE A 172 -4.84 -13.70 -2.03
N GLY A 173 -6.00 -13.63 -2.66
CA GLY A 173 -6.95 -14.74 -2.65
C GLY A 173 -8.06 -14.59 -3.67
N GLY A 174 -9.01 -15.51 -3.61
CA GLY A 174 -10.10 -15.57 -4.58
C GLY A 174 -9.65 -16.07 -5.96
N ARG A 175 -10.22 -15.50 -7.03
CA ARG A 175 -10.10 -16.00 -8.40
C ARG A 175 -9.25 -15.07 -9.26
N PRO A 176 -8.09 -15.52 -9.77
CA PRO A 176 -7.35 -14.78 -10.79
C PRO A 176 -8.11 -14.75 -12.12
N VAL A 177 -8.07 -13.61 -12.79
CA VAL A 177 -8.72 -13.37 -14.09
C VAL A 177 -7.79 -12.64 -15.04
N ARG A 178 -7.92 -12.91 -16.35
CA ARG A 178 -7.26 -12.09 -17.37
C ARG A 178 -7.88 -10.68 -17.37
N VAL A 179 -7.08 -9.69 -17.76
CA VAL A 179 -7.49 -8.27 -17.77
C VAL A 179 -8.72 -7.96 -18.64
N ASP A 180 -9.02 -8.80 -19.62
CA ASP A 180 -10.13 -8.69 -20.56
C ASP A 180 -11.31 -9.63 -20.23
N ALA A 181 -11.18 -10.45 -19.19
CA ALA A 181 -12.23 -11.39 -18.79
C ALA A 181 -13.42 -10.72 -18.08
N VAL A 182 -13.20 -9.54 -17.49
CA VAL A 182 -14.21 -8.71 -16.81
C VAL A 182 -13.90 -7.23 -17.04
N ASP A 183 -14.91 -6.37 -16.97
CA ASP A 183 -14.64 -4.93 -16.85
C ASP A 183 -14.10 -4.66 -15.43
N LEU A 184 -12.79 -4.44 -15.35
CA LEU A 184 -12.11 -4.24 -14.09
C LEU A 184 -12.73 -3.12 -13.27
N ARG A 185 -13.29 -2.07 -13.88
CA ARG A 185 -13.91 -0.91 -13.21
C ARG A 185 -15.15 -1.27 -12.38
N TRP A 186 -15.84 -2.34 -12.78
CA TRP A 186 -17.07 -2.81 -12.15
C TRP A 186 -16.85 -3.96 -11.18
N VAL A 187 -15.60 -4.36 -10.95
CA VAL A 187 -15.29 -5.24 -9.83
C VAL A 187 -15.61 -4.49 -8.54
N GLY A 188 -16.52 -5.05 -7.76
CA GLY A 188 -16.87 -4.53 -6.44
C GLY A 188 -16.48 -5.50 -5.33
N ALA A 189 -16.50 -5.00 -4.11
CA ALA A 189 -16.33 -5.83 -2.93
C ALA A 189 -17.24 -5.40 -1.78
N ILE A 190 -17.54 -6.36 -0.93
CA ILE A 190 -18.20 -6.20 0.36
C ILE A 190 -17.19 -6.60 1.44
N LEU A 191 -16.70 -5.64 2.22
CA LEU A 191 -15.78 -5.87 3.32
C LEU A 191 -16.57 -6.01 4.63
N SER A 192 -16.42 -7.17 5.26
CA SER A 192 -17.06 -7.48 6.52
C SER A 192 -16.02 -7.74 7.62
N ARG A 193 -16.32 -7.25 8.83
CA ARG A 193 -15.60 -7.56 10.06
C ARG A 193 -16.57 -8.25 11.01
N ASN A 194 -16.21 -9.44 11.49
CA ASN A 194 -17.05 -10.24 12.40
C ASN A 194 -18.47 -10.45 11.85
N ALA A 195 -18.57 -10.78 10.56
CA ALA A 195 -19.81 -10.97 9.81
C ALA A 195 -20.73 -9.74 9.67
N VAL A 196 -20.25 -8.54 10.01
CA VAL A 196 -20.94 -7.27 9.78
C VAL A 196 -20.26 -6.51 8.64
N ILE A 197 -21.04 -6.03 7.68
CA ILE A 197 -20.53 -5.22 6.57
C ILE A 197 -20.09 -3.86 7.12
N GLU A 198 -18.82 -3.54 6.95
CA GLU A 198 -18.22 -2.26 7.35
C GLU A 198 -18.11 -1.31 6.15
N GLU A 199 -17.68 -1.84 4.99
CA GLU A 199 -17.47 -1.05 3.78
C GLU A 199 -17.90 -1.81 2.53
N THR A 200 -18.25 -1.04 1.48
CA THR A 200 -18.52 -1.56 0.14
C THR A 200 -17.93 -0.60 -0.88
N GLY A 201 -17.45 -1.11 -2.01
CA GLY A 201 -16.86 -0.26 -3.03
C GLY A 201 -16.78 -0.90 -4.41
N LEU A 202 -16.54 -0.05 -5.42
CA LEU A 202 -16.24 -0.44 -6.79
C LEU A 202 -14.84 0.05 -7.15
N SER A 203 -14.06 -0.79 -7.83
CA SER A 203 -12.67 -0.46 -8.21
C SER A 203 -12.56 0.77 -9.12
N ALA A 204 -13.64 1.20 -9.80
CA ALA A 204 -13.70 2.49 -10.49
C ALA A 204 -13.39 3.68 -9.56
N GLY A 205 -13.58 3.52 -8.24
CA GLY A 205 -13.16 4.49 -7.23
C GLY A 205 -11.64 4.74 -7.22
N VAL A 206 -10.86 3.79 -7.74
CA VAL A 206 -9.41 3.88 -7.91
C VAL A 206 -9.11 4.61 -9.23
N LEU A 207 -8.94 5.92 -9.14
CA LEU A 207 -8.53 6.78 -10.27
C LEU A 207 -9.38 6.62 -11.55
N ASN A 208 -10.68 6.27 -11.45
CA ASN A 208 -11.61 5.90 -12.53
C ASN A 208 -11.33 4.55 -13.23
N HIS A 209 -10.11 4.02 -13.12
CA HIS A 209 -9.74 2.68 -13.57
C HIS A 209 -8.49 2.21 -12.80
N PRO A 210 -8.49 1.01 -12.16
CA PRO A 210 -7.43 0.59 -11.25
C PRO A 210 -6.02 0.50 -11.89
N ALA A 211 -5.93 0.12 -13.18
CA ALA A 211 -4.65 0.12 -13.92
C ALA A 211 -3.99 1.52 -14.08
N ARG A 212 -4.70 2.63 -13.80
CA ARG A 212 -4.13 3.98 -13.88
C ARG A 212 -3.13 4.25 -12.75
N GLY A 213 -3.31 3.64 -11.58
CA GLY A 213 -2.36 3.73 -10.47
C GLY A 213 -1.02 3.11 -10.85
N VAL A 214 -1.07 1.91 -11.45
CA VAL A 214 0.13 1.22 -11.96
C VAL A 214 0.85 2.04 -13.05
N ALA A 215 0.11 2.64 -13.97
CA ALA A 215 0.70 3.48 -15.00
C ALA A 215 1.38 4.72 -14.40
N TRP A 216 0.75 5.38 -13.43
CA TRP A 216 1.35 6.49 -12.70
C TRP A 216 2.63 6.03 -11.97
N LEU A 217 2.60 4.89 -11.30
CA LEU A 217 3.75 4.35 -10.57
C LEU A 217 4.94 4.10 -11.48
N ALA A 218 4.75 3.41 -12.61
CA ALA A 218 5.83 3.14 -13.57
C ALA A 218 6.50 4.43 -14.07
N ASN A 219 5.71 5.48 -14.29
CA ASN A 219 6.22 6.79 -14.69
C ASN A 219 6.95 7.50 -13.53
N ARG A 220 6.45 7.36 -12.30
CA ARG A 220 7.05 7.95 -11.10
C ARG A 220 8.39 7.32 -10.75
N LEU A 221 8.51 6.00 -10.89
CA LEU A 221 9.77 5.26 -10.68
C LEU A 221 10.83 5.63 -11.72
N GLY A 222 10.43 5.98 -12.94
CA GLY A 222 11.35 6.46 -13.97
C GLY A 222 12.15 7.71 -13.57
N VAL A 223 11.63 8.55 -12.67
CA VAL A 223 12.37 9.70 -12.09
C VAL A 223 13.58 9.24 -11.27
N TRP A 224 13.48 8.05 -10.67
CA TRP A 224 14.53 7.41 -9.88
C TRP A 224 15.41 6.46 -10.69
N GLY A 225 15.19 6.36 -12.01
CA GLY A 225 15.86 5.38 -12.86
C GLY A 225 15.42 3.93 -12.63
N GLU A 226 14.26 3.73 -12.01
CA GLU A 226 13.69 2.42 -11.70
C GLU A 226 12.54 2.04 -12.63
N ASP A 227 12.42 0.73 -12.84
CA ASP A 227 11.41 0.12 -13.70
C ASP A 227 10.65 -0.95 -12.92
N LEU A 228 9.36 -1.15 -13.21
CA LEU A 228 8.60 -2.27 -12.68
C LEU A 228 9.01 -3.55 -13.41
N GLN A 229 9.25 -4.63 -12.69
CA GLN A 229 9.78 -5.88 -13.24
C GLN A 229 8.69 -6.91 -13.53
N ALA A 230 8.97 -7.84 -14.45
CA ALA A 230 8.12 -9.02 -14.61
C ALA A 230 8.13 -9.86 -13.32
N GLY A 231 6.98 -10.41 -12.96
CA GLY A 231 6.76 -11.15 -11.72
C GLY A 231 6.37 -10.29 -10.52
N GLU A 232 6.44 -8.96 -10.60
CA GLU A 232 6.02 -8.09 -9.51
C GLU A 232 4.50 -8.07 -9.32
N ILE A 233 4.10 -7.94 -8.05
CA ILE A 233 2.72 -7.76 -7.59
C ILE A 233 2.46 -6.27 -7.40
N LEU A 234 1.43 -5.73 -8.05
CA LEU A 234 1.07 -4.32 -7.93
C LEU A 234 -0.31 -4.15 -7.34
N LEU A 235 -0.35 -3.65 -6.11
CA LEU A 235 -1.59 -3.24 -5.45
C LEU A 235 -2.06 -1.90 -6.03
N GLY A 236 -3.16 -1.93 -6.78
CA GLY A 236 -3.62 -0.82 -7.61
C GLY A 236 -4.22 0.37 -6.85
N GLY A 237 -4.51 0.20 -5.58
CA GLY A 237 -5.14 1.14 -4.68
C GLY A 237 -6.51 0.67 -4.18
N SER A 238 -6.82 1.07 -2.94
CA SER A 238 -8.07 0.69 -2.28
C SER A 238 -9.30 1.38 -2.88
N PHE A 239 -10.40 0.64 -2.94
CA PHE A 239 -11.73 1.18 -3.25
C PHE A 239 -12.72 1.14 -2.08
N THR A 240 -12.22 0.89 -0.87
CA THR A 240 -12.94 1.06 0.40
C THR A 240 -12.14 1.95 1.34
N ARG A 241 -12.77 2.51 2.38
CA ARG A 241 -11.97 3.12 3.45
C ARG A 241 -11.24 2.04 4.25
N PRO A 242 -10.08 2.36 4.87
CA PRO A 242 -9.43 1.42 5.77
C PRO A 242 -10.30 1.11 6.98
N VAL A 243 -10.50 -0.19 7.26
CA VAL A 243 -11.23 -0.66 8.45
C VAL A 243 -10.22 -1.05 9.54
N PRO A 244 -10.27 -0.44 10.74
CA PRO A 244 -9.40 -0.85 11.85
C PRO A 244 -9.68 -2.28 12.30
N VAL A 245 -8.61 -3.00 12.66
CA VAL A 245 -8.71 -4.38 13.13
C VAL A 245 -8.07 -4.54 14.49
N SER A 246 -8.62 -5.45 15.29
CA SER A 246 -8.20 -5.78 16.65
C SER A 246 -7.99 -7.28 16.79
N ARG A 247 -7.35 -7.70 17.88
CA ARG A 247 -7.19 -9.12 18.19
C ARG A 247 -8.55 -9.82 18.21
N GLY A 248 -8.63 -10.97 17.54
CA GLY A 248 -9.82 -11.80 17.43
C GLY A 248 -10.73 -11.43 16.25
N ASP A 249 -10.50 -10.29 15.58
CA ASP A 249 -11.33 -9.90 14.45
C ASP A 249 -11.16 -10.87 13.28
N VAL A 250 -12.30 -11.25 12.69
CA VAL A 250 -12.36 -12.00 11.44
C VAL A 250 -12.74 -11.04 10.32
N ILE A 251 -11.89 -10.96 9.30
CA ILE A 251 -12.13 -10.17 8.10
C ILE A 251 -12.52 -11.08 6.95
N SER A 252 -13.55 -10.67 6.21
CA SER A 252 -13.96 -11.31 4.96
C SER A 252 -14.24 -10.23 3.92
N ALA A 253 -13.63 -10.34 2.75
CA ALA A 253 -13.96 -9.50 1.60
C ALA A 253 -14.53 -10.36 0.48
N ASP A 254 -15.78 -10.12 0.10
CA ASP A 254 -16.46 -10.80 -1.02
C ASP A 254 -16.39 -9.94 -2.28
N PHE A 255 -15.70 -10.44 -3.32
CA PHE A 255 -15.56 -9.81 -4.64
C PHE A 255 -16.54 -10.41 -5.68
N GLY A 256 -17.58 -11.09 -5.22
CA GLY A 256 -18.59 -11.76 -6.03
C GLY A 256 -17.99 -12.82 -6.93
N ARG A 257 -18.03 -12.59 -8.26
CA ARG A 257 -17.55 -13.56 -9.26
C ARG A 257 -16.05 -13.80 -9.21
N LEU A 258 -15.31 -12.92 -8.54
CA LEU A 258 -13.87 -13.05 -8.32
C LEU A 258 -13.55 -13.77 -7.00
N GLY A 259 -14.55 -14.33 -6.31
CA GLY A 259 -14.36 -15.07 -5.07
C GLY A 259 -14.25 -14.16 -3.85
N SER A 260 -13.74 -14.70 -2.75
CA SER A 260 -13.62 -14.01 -1.48
C SER A 260 -12.21 -14.16 -0.92
N ILE A 261 -11.85 -13.31 0.04
CA ILE A 261 -10.64 -13.43 0.86
C ILE A 261 -11.07 -13.42 2.32
N GLY A 262 -10.64 -14.41 3.10
CA GLY A 262 -10.86 -14.47 4.55
C GLY A 262 -9.54 -14.44 5.32
N MET A 263 -9.53 -13.85 6.51
CA MET A 263 -8.41 -13.94 7.46
C MET A 263 -8.88 -13.66 8.89
N ARG A 264 -8.09 -14.06 9.88
CA ARG A 264 -8.34 -13.74 11.29
C ARG A 264 -7.12 -13.07 11.91
N PHE A 265 -7.31 -12.02 12.69
CA PHE A 265 -6.24 -11.41 13.48
C PHE A 265 -6.11 -12.14 14.82
N ALA A 266 -4.98 -12.80 15.05
CA ALA A 266 -4.73 -13.69 16.20
C ALA A 266 -3.63 -13.16 17.11
#